data_AF-A0A9D8BFC5-F1
#
_entry.id   AF-A0A9D8BFC5-F1
#
_cell.length_a   1.000
_cell.length_b   1.000
_cell.length_c   1.000
_cell.angle_alpha   90.00
_cell.angle_beta   90.00
_cell.angle_gamma   90.00
#
_symmetry.space_group_name_H-M   'P 1'
#
loop_
_entity.id
_entity.type
_entity.pdbx_description
1 polymer ?
#
loop_
_entity_poly.entity_id
_entity_poly.type
_entity_poly.pdbx_seq_one_letter_code
_entity_poly.pdbx_strand_id
1 'polypeptide(L)' 'MVPLTFEQWKHCIAIDCGIPLSKAFIQERLQVYQNKQNPETKKFTLLYGEQHLNNIIPWLQQIA' A
#
# COMPACT_ATOMS: atom_id res chain seq x y z
N MET A 1 -7.67 -11.67 3.60
CA MET A 1 -8.39 -11.23 2.38
C MET A 1 -7.64 -10.03 1.82
N VAL A 2 -7.43 -9.95 0.50
CA VAL A 2 -6.80 -8.76 -0.13
C VAL A 2 -7.90 -7.75 -0.43
N PRO A 3 -7.77 -6.47 -0.01
CA PRO A 3 -8.82 -5.48 -0.25
C PRO A 3 -8.91 -5.12 -1.73
N LEU A 4 -10.15 -5.03 -2.22
CA LEU A 4 -10.44 -4.81 -3.64
C LEU A 4 -10.83 -3.35 -3.93
N THR A 5 -11.15 -2.58 -2.90
CA THR A 5 -11.53 -1.16 -3.01
C THR A 5 -10.70 -0.29 -2.09
N PHE A 6 -10.64 1.01 -2.41
CA PHE A 6 -9.96 2.02 -1.60
C PHE A 6 -10.47 2.03 -0.15
N GLU A 7 -11.79 2.03 0.06
CA GLU A 7 -12.38 2.07 1.40
C GLU A 7 -12.08 0.81 2.21
N GLN A 8 -12.13 -0.38 1.57
CA GLN A 8 -11.74 -1.63 2.23
C GLN A 8 -10.27 -1.62 2.61
N TRP A 9 -9.39 -1.15 1.72
CA TRP A 9 -7.97 -1.05 2.00
C TRP A 9 -7.68 -0.04 3.12
N LYS A 10 -8.29 1.14 3.08
CA LYS A 10 -8.15 2.19 4.09
C LYS A 10 -8.63 1.73 5.46
N HIS A 11 -9.77 1.04 5.52
CA HIS A 11 -10.26 0.45 6.77
C HIS A 11 -9.31 -0.65 7.27
N CYS A 12 -8.89 -1.56 6.39
CA CYS A 12 -8.00 -2.64 6.75
C CYS A 12 -6.66 -2.13 7.32
N ILE A 13 -6.02 -1.16 6.67
CA ILE A 13 -4.72 -0.66 7.14
C ILE A 13 -4.85 0.21 8.40
N ALA A 14 -5.85 1.09 8.48
CA ALA A 14 -5.97 2.05 9.58
C ALA A 14 -6.66 1.47 10.83
N ILE A 15 -7.65 0.60 10.64
CA ILE A 15 -8.48 0.06 11.72
C ILE A 15 -8.04 -1.36 12.06
N ASP A 16 -8.09 -2.30 11.10
CA ASP A 16 -7.79 -3.71 11.38
C ASP A 16 -6.30 -3.93 11.70
N CYS A 17 -5.41 -3.27 10.97
CA CYS A 17 -3.96 -3.31 11.22
C CYS A 17 -3.49 -2.22 12.19
N GLY A 18 -4.32 -1.22 12.50
CA GLY A 18 -3.96 -0.13 13.40
C GLY A 18 -2.79 0.75 12.90
N ILE A 19 -2.50 0.76 11.61
CA ILE A 19 -1.37 1.50 11.01
C ILE A 19 -1.87 2.91 10.62
N PRO A 20 -1.37 3.98 11.26
CA PRO A 20 -1.77 5.33 10.89
C PRO A 20 -1.27 5.68 9.49
N LEU A 21 -2.19 6.07 8.61
CA LEU A 21 -1.89 6.62 7.28
C LEU A 21 -1.39 8.08 7.39
N SER A 22 -0.34 8.28 8.18
CA SER A 22 0.31 9.58 8.33
C SER A 22 1.03 9.98 7.04
N LYS A 23 1.22 11.28 6.83
CA LYS A 23 1.96 11.79 5.68
C LYS A 23 3.35 11.18 5.55
N ALA A 24 4.07 11.03 6.66
CA ALA A 24 5.39 10.40 6.68
C ALA A 24 5.34 8.93 6.24
N PHE A 25 4.39 8.16 6.78
CA PHE A 25 4.18 6.76 6.39
C PHE A 25 3.87 6.63 4.89
N ILE A 26 2.99 7.49 4.37
CA ILE A 26 2.59 7.48 2.96
C ILE A 26 3.81 7.78 2.07
N GLN A 27 4.60 8.80 2.40
CA GLN A 27 5.78 9.17 1.63
C GLN A 27 6.82 8.05 1.60
N GLU A 28 7.11 7.43 2.74
CA GLU A 28 8.02 6.30 2.84
C GLU A 28 7.53 5.11 2.00
N ARG A 29 6.24 4.76 2.12
CA ARG A 29 5.65 3.65 1.36
C ARG A 29 5.65 3.90 -0.14
N LEU A 30 5.38 5.12 -0.57
CA LEU A 30 5.43 5.46 -1.99
C LEU A 30 6.84 5.32 -2.56
N GLN A 31 7.88 5.76 -1.84
CA GLN A 31 9.27 5.59 -2.28
C GLN A 31 9.66 4.12 -2.46
N VAL A 32 9.18 3.25 -1.56
CA VAL A 32 9.41 1.80 -1.65
C VAL A 32 8.64 1.22 -2.84
N TYR A 33 7.31 1.37 -2.86
CA TYR A 33 6.42 0.70 -3.81
C TYR A 33 6.54 1.20 -5.26
N GLN A 34 6.99 2.44 -5.48
CA GLN A 34 7.31 2.93 -6.83
C GLN A 34 8.59 2.29 -7.39
N ASN A 35 9.48 1.78 -6.54
CA ASN A 35 10.68 1.08 -6.98
C ASN A 35 10.44 -0.43 -7.09
N LYS A 36 10.14 -0.92 -8.30
CA LYS A 36 9.96 -2.36 -8.59
C LYS A 36 11.18 -3.22 -8.30
N GLN A 37 12.38 -2.64 -8.24
CA GLN A 37 13.60 -3.38 -7.93
C GLN A 37 13.85 -3.53 -6.42
N ASN A 38 13.15 -2.73 -5.60
CA ASN A 38 13.26 -2.78 -4.15
C ASN A 38 12.87 -4.18 -3.62
N PRO A 39 13.69 -4.78 -2.73
CA PRO A 39 13.38 -6.08 -2.13
C PRO A 39 12.02 -6.16 -1.44
N GLU A 40 11.60 -5.09 -0.76
CA GLU A 40 10.28 -5.01 -0.12
C GLU A 40 9.15 -5.00 -1.14
N THR A 41 9.29 -4.25 -2.23
CA THR A 41 8.31 -4.23 -3.32
C THR A 41 8.19 -5.60 -4.00
N LYS A 42 9.31 -6.28 -4.24
CA LYS A 42 9.31 -7.65 -4.76
C LYS A 42 8.61 -8.62 -3.82
N LYS A 43 8.91 -8.53 -2.51
CA LYS A 43 8.26 -9.35 -1.48
C LYS A 43 6.76 -9.06 -1.39
N PHE A 44 6.37 -7.80 -1.47
CA PHE A 44 4.98 -7.38 -1.48
C PHE A 44 4.23 -7.97 -2.68
N THR A 45 4.79 -7.83 -3.89
CA THR A 45 4.23 -8.41 -5.11
C THR A 45 4.12 -9.93 -5.04
N LEU A 46 5.10 -10.61 -4.45
CA LEU A 46 5.04 -12.07 -4.26
C LEU A 46 3.88 -12.51 -3.36
N LEU A 47 3.59 -11.74 -2.31
CA LEU A 47 2.56 -12.07 -1.32
C LEU A 47 1.15 -11.66 -1.76
N TYR A 48 1.02 -10.51 -2.40
CA TYR A 48 -0.28 -9.88 -2.68
C TYR A 48 -0.59 -9.69 -4.17
N GLY A 49 0.39 -9.92 -5.04
CA GLY A 49 0.25 -9.77 -6.49
C GLY A 49 0.51 -8.35 -6.99
N GLU A 50 0.94 -8.24 -8.26
CA GLU A 50 1.20 -6.95 -8.91
C GLU A 50 -0.05 -6.08 -9.02
N GLN A 51 -1.21 -6.69 -9.22
CA GLN A 51 -2.48 -5.96 -9.27
C GLN A 51 -2.73 -5.20 -7.98
N HIS A 52 -2.41 -5.79 -6.83
CA HIS A 52 -2.61 -5.13 -5.55
C HIS A 52 -1.62 -3.96 -5.35
N LEU A 53 -0.35 -4.14 -5.75
CA LEU A 53 0.64 -3.06 -5.76
C LEU A 53 0.18 -1.87 -6.63
N ASN A 54 -0.32 -2.16 -7.83
CA ASN A 54 -0.82 -1.15 -8.76
C ASN A 54 -2.06 -0.41 -8.24
N ASN A 55 -2.84 -1.03 -7.36
CA ASN A 55 -3.96 -0.37 -6.69
C ASN A 55 -3.53 0.47 -5.47
N ILE A 56 -2.58 -0.02 -4.67
CA ILE A 56 -2.13 0.69 -3.46
C ILE A 56 -1.43 2.01 -3.77
N ILE A 57 -0.61 2.07 -4.83
CA ILE A 57 0.12 3.30 -5.19
C ILE A 57 -0.83 4.50 -5.39
N PRO A 58 -1.87 4.44 -6.24
CA PRO A 58 -2.80 5.55 -6.39
C PRO A 58 -3.63 5.79 -5.12
N TRP A 59 -3.96 4.75 -4.34
CA TRP A 59 -4.66 4.91 -3.07
C TRP A 59 -3.85 5.67 -2.02
N LEU A 60 -2.54 5.40 -1.94
CA LEU A 60 -1.61 6.17 -1.10
C LEU A 60 -1.51 7.62 -1.57
N GLN A 61 -1.46 7.85 -2.89
CA GLN A 61 -1.43 9.21 -3.47
C GLN A 61 -2.72 10.00 -3.22
N GLN A 62 -3.88 9.34 -3.18
CA GLN A 62 -5.16 10.01 -2.91
C GLN A 62 -5.25 10.56 -1.47
N ILE A 63 -4.46 10.03 -0.53
CA ILE A 63 -4.44 10.47 0.88
C ILE A 63 -3.35 11.52 1.14
N ALA A 64 -2.27 11.51 0.36
CA ALA A 64 -1.07 12.35 0.53
C ALA A 64 -1.34 13.86 0.44
#